data_AF-A0A432Z6X6-F1
#
_entry.id   AF-A0A432Z6X6-F1
#
_cell.length_a   1.000
_cell.length_b   1.000
_cell.length_c   1.000
_cell.angle_alpha   90.00
_cell.angle_beta   90.00
_cell.angle_gamma   90.00
#
_symmetry.space_group_name_H-M   'P 1'
#
loop_
_entity.id
_entity.type
_entity.pdbx_description
1 polymer ?
#
loop_
_entity_poly.entity_id
_entity_poly.type
_entity_poly.pdbx_seq_one_letter_code
_entity_poly.pdbx_strand_id
1 'polypeptide(L)'
;MRLLTAVMLLLITLTSQANSEEQTVVLISIDGFRHDYIEKHDAQNIAEIASNGVRSDGLIPVYPAKTFPNHLSIVTGQYPSNHGLVDNNFYDMEREQHYRMGDGVEDSSWLTTLPIWNLAEFQGVKAATFFWPESSARINGRTPSYFYHYSTPTPNRQRVDQIIDWLKLPEAARPRVVTGYFSIVDSMGHRFGPNSKQVKGAVQHIDQLIGELWQRLNNEIDEPVNLILVSDHGMSEITAAAMIEPKSLPINPQLFETVNSQTRFLIYPRSQTTPEDIEKLKTKLSAMPEKSFYIEPPSVLTELGVGDGPRKPAIILGTDAPVTFATRPPEKRSDGGTHGYHSQREMDGIFIAAGPGLNTQAELPRFSNIHIYPFMAQLLGLELMTKIDGDPEVLAPLLDNN
;
A
#
# COMPACT_ATOMS: atom_id res chain seq x y z
N MET A 1 54.35 -21.61 53.34
CA MET A 1 53.53 -20.40 53.04
C MET A 1 53.00 -20.59 51.64
N ARG A 2 51.80 -21.14 51.41
CA ARG A 2 50.44 -20.63 51.71
C ARG A 2 50.17 -19.23 51.15
N LEU A 3 48.97 -19.14 50.55
CA LEU A 3 48.20 -18.00 50.05
C LEU A 3 48.46 -17.62 48.58
N LEU A 4 47.47 -17.40 47.71
CA LEU A 4 46.01 -17.66 47.62
C LEU A 4 45.60 -16.88 46.35
N THR A 5 45.30 -17.52 45.23
CA THR A 5 43.93 -17.61 44.67
C THR A 5 43.13 -16.30 44.73
N ALA A 6 43.02 -15.59 43.60
CA ALA A 6 42.02 -14.54 43.37
C ALA A 6 41.30 -14.81 42.05
N VAL A 7 40.25 -15.63 42.20
CA VAL A 7 38.98 -15.71 41.46
C VAL A 7 38.83 -14.77 40.26
N MET A 8 38.93 -15.33 39.05
CA MET A 8 38.33 -14.77 37.84
C MET A 8 37.05 -15.56 37.57
N LEU A 9 35.94 -15.08 38.13
CA LEU A 9 34.58 -15.53 37.80
C LEU A 9 33.79 -14.27 37.44
N LEU A 10 33.98 -13.80 36.21
CA LEU A 10 33.02 -12.89 35.60
C LEU A 10 31.93 -13.78 35.01
N LEU A 11 30.74 -13.70 35.60
CA LEU A 11 29.55 -14.41 35.16
C LEU A 11 29.30 -14.10 33.68
N ILE A 12 29.51 -15.11 32.83
CA ILE A 12 28.82 -15.19 31.55
C ILE A 12 27.38 -15.56 31.90
N THR A 13 26.55 -14.54 32.10
CA THR A 13 25.11 -14.71 31.97
C THR A 13 24.84 -14.91 30.48
N LEU A 14 24.90 -16.18 30.05
CA LEU A 14 24.21 -16.60 28.83
C LEU A 14 22.72 -16.39 29.13
N THR A 15 22.22 -15.20 28.79
CA THR A 15 20.81 -15.06 28.50
C THR A 15 20.55 -16.01 27.34
N SER A 16 20.00 -17.18 27.68
CA SER A 16 19.19 -17.96 26.76
C SER A 16 18.04 -17.04 26.33
N GLN A 17 18.27 -16.19 25.33
CA GLN A 17 17.18 -15.78 24.47
C GLN A 17 16.61 -17.09 23.96
N ALA A 18 15.38 -17.41 24.39
CA ALA A 18 14.62 -18.45 23.76
C ALA A 18 14.75 -18.20 22.25
N ASN A 19 15.28 -19.19 21.54
CA ASN A 19 15.48 -19.11 20.10
C ASN A 19 14.08 -19.18 19.49
N SER A 20 13.35 -18.06 19.52
CA SER A 20 12.16 -17.86 18.70
C SER A 20 12.59 -18.20 17.29
N GLU A 21 11.98 -19.22 16.69
CA GLU A 21 12.32 -19.61 15.32
C GLU A 21 12.25 -18.39 14.40
N GLU A 22 13.30 -18.18 13.60
CA GLU A 22 13.36 -17.07 12.67
C GLU A 22 12.19 -17.17 11.67
N GLN A 23 11.26 -16.22 11.76
CA GLN A 23 10.11 -16.21 10.87
C GLN A 23 10.47 -15.65 9.50
N THR A 24 9.79 -16.17 8.47
CA THR A 24 9.75 -15.60 7.13
C THR A 24 8.37 -15.01 6.86
N VAL A 25 8.32 -13.86 6.19
CA VAL A 25 7.08 -13.20 5.75
C VAL A 25 7.05 -13.13 4.22
N VAL A 26 5.97 -13.64 3.64
CA VAL A 26 5.62 -13.47 2.22
C VAL A 26 4.40 -12.55 2.15
N LEU A 27 4.61 -11.30 1.72
CA LEU A 27 3.57 -10.29 1.55
C LEU A 27 3.13 -10.21 0.09
N ILE A 28 1.89 -10.56 -0.19
CA ILE A 28 1.32 -10.50 -1.55
C ILE A 28 0.24 -9.42 -1.60
N SER A 29 0.44 -8.43 -2.48
CA SER A 29 -0.60 -7.45 -2.82
C SER A 29 -1.36 -7.86 -4.08
N ILE A 30 -2.68 -7.87 -4.02
CA ILE A 30 -3.57 -8.02 -5.17
C ILE A 30 -4.30 -6.70 -5.39
N ASP A 31 -3.79 -5.90 -6.33
CA ASP A 31 -4.25 -4.52 -6.60
C ASP A 31 -5.75 -4.47 -6.87
N GLY A 32 -6.47 -3.56 -6.20
CA GLY A 32 -7.89 -3.34 -6.38
C GLY A 32 -8.78 -4.52 -5.98
N PHE A 33 -8.26 -5.50 -5.22
CA PHE A 33 -9.05 -6.61 -4.70
C PHE A 33 -9.92 -6.14 -3.54
N ARG A 34 -11.18 -5.81 -3.84
CA ARG A 34 -12.16 -5.31 -2.87
C ARG A 34 -12.53 -6.37 -1.84
N HIS A 35 -12.81 -5.93 -0.61
CA HIS A 35 -13.06 -6.80 0.55
C HIS A 35 -14.09 -7.93 0.34
N ASP A 36 -15.08 -7.72 -0.55
CA ASP A 36 -16.20 -8.64 -0.83
C ASP A 36 -15.96 -9.57 -2.03
N TYR A 37 -14.83 -9.45 -2.72
CA TYR A 37 -14.57 -10.20 -3.95
C TYR A 37 -14.39 -11.71 -3.74
N ILE A 38 -14.00 -12.13 -2.53
CA ILE A 38 -13.85 -13.56 -2.22
C ILE A 38 -15.21 -14.26 -2.39
N GLU A 39 -16.23 -13.76 -1.70
CA GLU A 39 -17.59 -14.30 -1.73
C GLU A 39 -18.26 -14.02 -3.09
N LYS A 40 -18.10 -12.80 -3.61
CA LYS A 40 -18.79 -12.35 -4.83
C LYS A 40 -18.32 -13.07 -6.09
N HIS A 41 -17.05 -13.49 -6.12
CA HIS A 41 -16.43 -14.08 -7.31
C HIS A 41 -15.99 -15.54 -7.14
N ASP A 42 -16.32 -16.16 -6.00
CA ASP A 42 -16.05 -17.58 -5.71
C ASP A 42 -14.54 -17.87 -5.76
N ALA A 43 -13.76 -17.09 -4.99
CA ALA A 43 -12.32 -17.26 -4.83
C ALA A 43 -12.04 -18.31 -3.73
N GLN A 44 -12.19 -19.58 -4.07
CA GLN A 44 -12.21 -20.69 -3.11
C GLN A 44 -10.86 -20.92 -2.42
N ASN A 45 -9.74 -20.75 -3.13
CA ASN A 45 -8.42 -20.97 -2.54
C ASN A 45 -8.08 -19.88 -1.50
N ILE A 46 -8.37 -18.62 -1.82
CA ILE A 46 -8.19 -17.50 -0.89
C ILE A 46 -9.14 -17.64 0.31
N ALA A 47 -10.37 -18.10 0.08
CA ALA A 47 -11.31 -18.41 1.17
C ALA A 47 -10.78 -19.52 2.09
N GLU A 48 -10.17 -20.57 1.53
CA GLU A 48 -9.55 -21.65 2.31
C GLU A 48 -8.36 -21.14 3.14
N ILE A 49 -7.49 -20.31 2.56
CA ILE A 49 -6.38 -19.67 3.30
C ILE A 49 -6.92 -18.82 4.44
N ALA A 50 -7.96 -18.03 4.20
CA ALA A 50 -8.61 -17.22 5.24
C ALA A 50 -9.20 -18.09 6.35
N SER A 51 -9.76 -19.25 6.03
CA SER A 51 -10.34 -20.16 7.03
C SER A 51 -9.31 -20.89 7.89
N ASN A 52 -8.10 -21.10 7.35
CA ASN A 52 -6.98 -21.71 8.05
C ASN A 52 -6.09 -20.68 8.79
N GLY A 53 -6.30 -19.39 8.53
CA GLY A 53 -5.56 -18.27 9.11
C GLY A 53 -6.47 -17.29 9.81
N VAL A 54 -6.22 -16.00 9.60
CA VAL A 54 -7.08 -14.90 10.05
C VAL A 54 -7.40 -13.99 8.87
N ARG A 55 -8.62 -13.49 8.83
CA ARG A 55 -9.07 -12.48 7.87
C ARG A 55 -9.70 -11.31 8.63
N SER A 56 -9.40 -10.09 8.23
CA SER A 56 -10.12 -8.92 8.73
C SER A 56 -11.44 -8.71 8.01
N ASP A 57 -12.38 -8.04 8.68
CA ASP A 57 -13.63 -7.60 8.04
C ASP A 57 -13.38 -6.61 6.88
N GLY A 58 -12.26 -5.90 6.89
CA GLY A 58 -11.83 -5.04 5.79
C GLY A 58 -10.53 -4.32 6.09
N LEU A 59 -9.76 -4.03 5.06
CA LEU A 59 -8.54 -3.25 5.16
C LEU A 59 -8.80 -1.82 4.68
N ILE A 60 -8.75 -0.86 5.59
CA ILE A 60 -9.00 0.57 5.32
C ILE A 60 -7.75 1.14 4.63
N PRO A 61 -7.85 1.62 3.38
CA PRO A 61 -6.76 2.37 2.77
C PRO A 61 -6.59 3.73 3.44
N VAL A 62 -5.34 4.24 3.47
CA VAL A 62 -5.07 5.65 3.73
C VAL A 62 -5.64 6.52 2.61
N TYR A 63 -5.89 7.79 2.90
CA TYR A 63 -6.38 8.73 1.91
C TYR A 63 -5.23 9.41 1.12
N PRO A 64 -5.32 9.48 -0.22
CA PRO A 64 -6.36 8.90 -1.06
C PRO A 64 -6.18 7.37 -1.22
N ALA A 65 -7.28 6.65 -1.48
CA ALA A 65 -7.27 5.22 -1.81
C ALA A 65 -6.66 4.95 -3.21
N LYS A 66 -5.40 5.32 -3.41
CA LYS A 66 -4.61 5.18 -4.65
C LYS A 66 -3.45 4.23 -4.44
N THR A 67 -3.03 3.61 -5.54
CA THR A 67 -2.07 2.51 -5.57
C THR A 67 -0.74 2.81 -4.89
N PHE A 68 -0.01 3.83 -5.36
CA PHE A 68 1.33 4.11 -4.85
C PHE A 68 1.31 4.58 -3.38
N PRO A 69 0.43 5.52 -2.97
CA PRO A 69 0.33 5.89 -1.56
C PRO A 69 0.06 4.69 -0.65
N ASN A 70 -0.92 3.85 -0.97
CA ASN A 70 -1.32 2.75 -0.09
C ASN A 70 -0.31 1.60 -0.05
N HIS A 71 0.27 1.24 -1.18
CA HIS A 71 1.34 0.25 -1.19
C HIS A 71 2.55 0.69 -0.36
N LEU A 72 2.90 2.00 -0.38
CA LEU A 72 3.97 2.51 0.46
C LEU A 72 3.55 2.56 1.93
N SER A 73 2.33 2.99 2.26
CA SER A 73 1.81 2.95 3.64
C SER A 73 1.86 1.55 4.26
N ILE A 74 1.50 0.50 3.51
CA ILE A 74 1.56 -0.90 3.98
C ILE A 74 2.97 -1.29 4.41
N VAL A 75 3.99 -0.90 3.65
CA VAL A 75 5.39 -1.32 3.87
C VAL A 75 6.22 -0.32 4.64
N THR A 76 5.62 0.75 5.15
CA THR A 76 6.33 1.80 5.92
C THR A 76 5.61 2.19 7.21
N GLY A 77 4.31 1.86 7.32
CA GLY A 77 3.47 2.22 8.46
C GLY A 77 3.23 3.71 8.58
N GLN A 78 3.35 4.46 7.49
CA GLN A 78 3.25 5.92 7.47
C GLN A 78 2.08 6.39 6.61
N TYR A 79 1.54 7.56 6.95
CA TYR A 79 0.62 8.27 6.07
C TYR A 79 1.35 8.84 4.83
N PRO A 80 0.61 9.13 3.74
CA PRO A 80 1.17 9.68 2.50
C PRO A 80 2.00 10.95 2.67
N SER A 81 1.58 11.86 3.56
CA SER A 81 2.34 13.06 3.85
C SER A 81 3.70 12.80 4.52
N ASN A 82 3.87 11.65 5.18
CA ASN A 82 5.09 11.30 5.91
C ASN A 82 6.06 10.45 5.08
N HIS A 83 5.55 9.49 4.29
CA HIS A 83 6.41 8.69 3.42
C HIS A 83 6.73 9.38 2.07
N GLY A 84 5.99 10.44 1.74
CA GLY A 84 6.29 11.37 0.65
C GLY A 84 5.44 11.20 -0.61
N LEU A 85 4.78 10.06 -0.83
CA LEU A 85 3.96 9.82 -2.01
C LEU A 85 2.50 10.12 -1.71
N VAL A 86 2.07 11.37 -1.89
CA VAL A 86 0.73 11.87 -1.52
C VAL A 86 -0.39 11.52 -2.51
N ASP A 87 -0.03 11.06 -3.70
CA ASP A 87 -0.91 10.57 -4.76
C ASP A 87 -0.05 9.81 -5.81
N ASN A 88 -0.67 9.15 -6.79
CA ASN A 88 0.04 8.57 -7.94
C ASN A 88 0.65 9.66 -8.85
N ASN A 89 0.10 10.88 -8.81
CA ASN A 89 0.65 12.05 -9.50
C ASN A 89 0.42 13.29 -8.64
N PHE A 90 1.44 14.12 -8.44
CA PHE A 90 1.32 15.35 -7.68
C PHE A 90 2.35 16.39 -8.13
N TYR A 91 2.19 17.62 -7.65
CA TYR A 91 3.17 18.68 -7.82
C TYR A 91 3.80 18.99 -6.46
N ASP A 92 5.13 19.15 -6.46
CA ASP A 92 5.89 19.59 -5.30
C ASP A 92 6.28 21.06 -5.50
N MET A 93 5.73 21.93 -4.65
CA MET A 93 5.90 23.37 -4.76
C MET A 93 7.31 23.85 -4.44
N GLU A 94 8.09 23.08 -3.66
CA GLU A 94 9.46 23.43 -3.33
C GLU A 94 10.43 22.97 -4.44
N ARG A 95 10.19 21.79 -5.00
CA ARG A 95 10.97 21.27 -6.13
C ARG A 95 10.60 21.90 -7.47
N GLU A 96 9.43 22.53 -7.53
CA GLU A 96 8.79 22.99 -8.76
C GLU A 96 8.69 21.89 -9.84
N GLN A 97 8.39 20.67 -9.40
CA GLN A 97 8.39 19.47 -10.24
C GLN A 97 7.14 18.63 -10.02
N HIS A 98 6.76 17.92 -11.08
CA HIS A 98 5.73 16.90 -10.99
C HIS A 98 6.36 15.54 -10.70
N TYR A 99 5.79 14.85 -9.72
CA TYR A 99 5.97 13.41 -9.57
C TYR A 99 4.90 12.69 -10.39
N ARG A 100 5.31 11.62 -11.07
CA ARG A 100 4.45 10.60 -11.67
C ARG A 100 4.83 9.24 -11.09
N MET A 101 3.85 8.36 -10.98
CA MET A 101 4.04 7.00 -10.46
C MET A 101 5.25 6.31 -11.10
N GLY A 102 6.21 5.90 -10.26
CA GLY A 102 7.45 5.24 -10.67
C GLY A 102 8.66 6.18 -10.80
N ASP A 103 8.49 7.50 -10.75
CA ASP A 103 9.60 8.46 -10.79
C ASP A 103 10.55 8.31 -9.59
N GLY A 104 10.11 7.67 -8.50
CA GLY A 104 10.95 7.40 -7.33
C GLY A 104 12.09 6.41 -7.61
N VAL A 105 11.96 5.57 -8.66
CA VAL A 105 13.02 4.65 -9.09
C VAL A 105 14.23 5.42 -9.60
N GLU A 106 13.98 6.49 -10.36
CA GLU A 106 15.02 7.35 -10.91
C GLU A 106 15.52 8.37 -9.88
N ASP A 107 14.61 8.90 -9.05
CA ASP A 107 14.93 9.83 -7.97
C ASP A 107 14.30 9.40 -6.64
N SER A 108 15.04 8.61 -5.86
CA SER A 108 14.53 8.11 -4.58
C SER A 108 14.33 9.22 -3.54
N SER A 109 14.78 10.46 -3.79
CA SER A 109 14.50 11.59 -2.91
C SER A 109 13.02 11.96 -2.86
N TRP A 110 12.19 11.49 -3.80
CA TRP A 110 10.74 11.59 -3.70
C TRP A 110 10.19 10.89 -2.46
N LEU A 111 10.90 9.87 -1.95
CA LEU A 111 10.52 9.10 -0.77
C LEU A 111 11.34 9.51 0.45
N THR A 112 10.68 9.67 1.59
CA THR A 112 11.28 10.10 2.88
C THR A 112 11.16 9.03 3.95
N THR A 113 10.98 7.79 3.52
CA THR A 113 10.54 6.67 4.36
C THR A 113 11.57 5.55 4.41
N LEU A 114 11.30 4.52 5.22
CA LEU A 114 12.08 3.29 5.29
C LEU A 114 11.13 2.09 5.07
N PRO A 115 11.15 1.46 3.89
CA PRO A 115 10.28 0.32 3.62
C PRO A 115 10.79 -0.97 4.29
N ILE A 116 9.90 -1.93 4.53
CA ILE A 116 10.18 -3.16 5.30
C ILE A 116 11.37 -3.96 4.77
N TRP A 117 11.55 -4.01 3.45
CA TRP A 117 12.70 -4.68 2.84
C TRP A 117 14.01 -3.98 3.19
N ASN A 118 14.05 -2.65 3.19
CA ASN A 118 15.27 -1.92 3.58
C ASN A 118 15.49 -1.95 5.09
N LEU A 119 14.43 -1.94 5.90
CA LEU A 119 14.52 -2.15 7.35
C LEU A 119 15.23 -3.48 7.66
N ALA A 120 14.80 -4.55 6.99
CA ALA A 120 15.40 -5.88 7.10
C ALA A 120 16.87 -5.87 6.67
N GLU A 121 17.19 -5.27 5.50
CA GLU A 121 18.55 -5.21 4.97
C GLU A 121 19.53 -4.43 5.87
N PHE A 122 19.06 -3.37 6.55
CA PHE A 122 19.88 -2.65 7.54
C PHE A 122 20.19 -3.49 8.79
N GLN A 123 19.38 -4.51 9.07
CA GLN A 123 19.52 -5.42 10.21
C GLN A 123 20.08 -6.79 9.81
N GLY A 124 20.61 -6.92 8.58
CA GLY A 124 21.25 -8.14 8.10
C GLY A 124 20.29 -9.23 7.63
N VAL A 125 18.99 -8.94 7.53
CA VAL A 125 17.97 -9.85 7.02
C VAL A 125 17.75 -9.59 5.53
N LYS A 126 17.92 -10.63 4.71
CA LYS A 126 17.76 -10.51 3.26
C LYS A 126 16.29 -10.30 2.88
N ALA A 127 16.07 -9.45 1.89
CA ALA A 127 14.75 -9.19 1.32
C ALA A 127 14.70 -9.44 -0.18
N ALA A 128 13.54 -9.86 -0.67
CA ALA A 128 13.25 -10.04 -2.08
C ALA A 128 11.92 -9.38 -2.48
N THR A 129 11.87 -8.73 -3.64
CA THR A 129 10.63 -8.10 -4.13
C THR A 129 10.35 -8.47 -5.59
N PHE A 130 9.27 -9.20 -5.82
CA PHE A 130 8.73 -9.44 -7.16
C PHE A 130 7.65 -8.41 -7.47
N PHE A 131 8.12 -7.22 -7.80
CA PHE A 131 7.33 -5.99 -7.94
C PHE A 131 6.71 -5.54 -6.62
N TRP A 132 6.92 -4.27 -6.32
CA TRP A 132 6.13 -3.47 -5.40
C TRP A 132 6.36 -2.02 -5.83
N PRO A 133 5.40 -1.10 -5.67
CA PRO A 133 5.64 0.31 -5.96
C PRO A 133 6.94 0.81 -5.31
N GLU A 134 7.82 1.34 -6.14
CA GLU A 134 9.15 1.87 -5.77
C GLU A 134 10.14 0.85 -5.17
N SER A 135 9.94 -0.48 -5.26
CA SER A 135 10.91 -1.43 -4.66
C SER A 135 12.26 -1.48 -5.35
N SER A 136 12.35 -1.05 -6.62
CA SER A 136 13.62 -0.91 -7.33
C SER A 136 14.29 0.46 -7.10
N ALA A 137 13.66 1.36 -6.35
CA ALA A 137 14.25 2.64 -5.97
C ALA A 137 15.29 2.45 -4.85
N ARG A 138 16.37 3.25 -4.88
CA ARG A 138 17.40 3.26 -3.83
C ARG A 138 16.95 4.08 -2.61
N ILE A 139 15.83 3.70 -1.99
CA ILE A 139 15.27 4.40 -0.83
C ILE A 139 16.27 4.29 0.33
N ASN A 140 16.62 5.42 0.95
CA ASN A 140 17.72 5.52 1.94
C ASN A 140 19.05 4.90 1.45
N GLY A 141 19.30 4.90 0.14
CA GLY A 141 20.53 4.38 -0.46
C GLY A 141 20.58 2.86 -0.68
N ARG A 142 19.53 2.11 -0.34
CA ARG A 142 19.45 0.64 -0.45
C ARG A 142 18.27 0.17 -1.30
N THR A 143 18.42 -1.04 -1.81
CA THR A 143 17.39 -1.87 -2.44
C THR A 143 17.29 -3.19 -1.65
N PRO A 144 16.25 -4.00 -1.88
CA PRO A 144 16.28 -5.41 -1.46
C PRO A 144 17.49 -6.15 -2.06
N SER A 145 17.92 -7.23 -1.41
CA SER A 145 18.93 -8.17 -1.95
C SER A 145 18.55 -8.72 -3.31
N TYR A 146 17.26 -8.99 -3.54
CA TYR A 146 16.73 -9.48 -4.80
C TYR A 146 15.52 -8.64 -5.23
N PHE A 147 15.49 -8.15 -6.46
CA PHE A 147 14.33 -7.43 -6.96
C PHE A 147 14.23 -7.49 -8.47
N TYR A 148 13.01 -7.30 -8.97
CA TYR A 148 12.74 -7.10 -10.40
C TYR A 148 12.26 -5.67 -10.64
N HIS A 149 12.76 -5.05 -11.72
CA HIS A 149 12.17 -3.82 -12.24
C HIS A 149 10.77 -4.11 -12.78
N TYR A 150 9.81 -3.23 -12.45
CA TYR A 150 8.42 -3.41 -12.87
C TYR A 150 8.29 -3.55 -14.38
N SER A 151 7.53 -4.56 -14.81
CA SER A 151 7.31 -4.86 -16.22
C SER A 151 5.92 -5.49 -16.40
N THR A 152 5.02 -4.76 -17.05
CA THR A 152 3.64 -5.21 -17.30
C THR A 152 3.54 -6.51 -18.12
N PRO A 153 4.42 -6.78 -19.12
CA PRO A 153 4.40 -8.05 -19.86
C PRO A 153 4.74 -9.30 -19.04
N THR A 154 5.27 -9.16 -17.82
CA THR A 154 5.71 -10.30 -17.00
C THR A 154 4.53 -11.16 -16.55
N PRO A 155 4.51 -12.46 -16.92
CA PRO A 155 3.43 -13.38 -16.54
C PRO A 155 3.22 -13.48 -15.03
N ASN A 156 1.96 -13.55 -14.59
CA ASN A 156 1.62 -13.69 -13.17
C ASN A 156 2.21 -14.96 -12.54
N ARG A 157 2.23 -16.07 -13.28
CA ARG A 157 2.81 -17.35 -12.83
C ARG A 157 4.31 -17.24 -12.48
N GLN A 158 5.07 -16.47 -13.26
CA GLN A 158 6.49 -16.26 -13.00
C GLN A 158 6.75 -15.64 -11.62
N ARG A 159 5.80 -14.83 -11.11
CA ARG A 159 5.90 -14.21 -9.78
C ARG A 159 5.86 -15.28 -8.70
N VAL A 160 4.92 -16.23 -8.80
CA VAL A 160 4.79 -17.37 -7.88
C VAL A 160 6.04 -18.25 -7.94
N ASP A 161 6.48 -18.63 -9.14
CA ASP A 161 7.65 -19.49 -9.34
C ASP A 161 8.89 -18.89 -8.68
N GLN A 162 9.15 -17.61 -8.94
CA GLN A 162 10.33 -16.94 -8.42
C GLN A 162 10.30 -16.73 -6.91
N ILE A 163 9.13 -16.50 -6.31
CA ILE A 163 8.99 -16.43 -4.84
C ILE A 163 9.42 -17.75 -4.21
N ILE A 164 8.96 -18.87 -4.75
CA ILE A 164 9.36 -20.21 -4.28
C ILE A 164 10.86 -20.44 -4.50
N ASP A 165 11.40 -20.07 -5.65
CA ASP A 165 12.83 -20.23 -5.94
C ASP A 165 13.72 -19.43 -4.97
N TRP A 166 13.31 -18.22 -4.60
CA TRP A 166 14.02 -17.43 -3.59
C TRP A 166 13.99 -18.09 -2.21
N LEU A 167 12.85 -18.65 -1.81
CA LEU A 167 12.72 -19.33 -0.54
C LEU A 167 13.50 -20.66 -0.50
N LYS A 168 13.77 -21.28 -1.65
CA LYS A 168 14.65 -22.47 -1.75
C LYS A 168 16.15 -22.18 -1.72
N LEU A 169 16.56 -20.92 -1.72
CA LEU A 169 17.98 -20.58 -1.62
C LEU A 169 18.57 -21.12 -0.31
N PRO A 170 19.89 -21.41 -0.26
CA PRO A 170 20.55 -21.74 1.00
C PRO A 170 20.36 -20.64 2.04
N GLU A 171 20.33 -20.97 3.33
CA GLU A 171 20.07 -20.06 4.46
C GLU A 171 20.78 -18.70 4.34
N ALA A 172 22.10 -18.70 4.10
CA ALA A 172 22.89 -17.47 3.96
C ALA A 172 22.48 -16.56 2.77
N ALA A 173 21.75 -17.10 1.79
CA ALA A 173 21.22 -16.41 0.62
C ALA A 173 19.70 -16.19 0.66
N ARG A 174 18.97 -16.90 1.52
CA ARG A 174 17.52 -16.91 1.55
C ARG A 174 16.96 -15.60 2.13
N PRO A 175 16.04 -14.93 1.43
CA PRO A 175 15.31 -13.79 2.00
C PRO A 175 14.29 -14.27 3.03
N ARG A 176 14.14 -13.52 4.13
CA ARG A 176 13.03 -13.70 5.09
C ARG A 176 11.91 -12.68 4.91
N VAL A 177 12.12 -11.67 4.07
CA VAL A 177 11.08 -10.72 3.65
C VAL A 177 10.90 -10.86 2.16
N VAL A 178 9.76 -11.38 1.71
CA VAL A 178 9.45 -11.52 0.28
C VAL A 178 8.17 -10.76 -0.02
N THR A 179 8.20 -9.87 -1.02
CA THR A 179 6.99 -9.20 -1.50
C THR A 179 6.64 -9.60 -2.93
N GLY A 180 5.34 -9.63 -3.23
CA GLY A 180 4.81 -9.87 -4.56
C GLY A 180 3.60 -9.00 -4.84
N TYR A 181 3.38 -8.67 -6.12
CA TYR A 181 2.29 -7.79 -6.54
C TYR A 181 1.56 -8.35 -7.76
N PHE A 182 0.23 -8.22 -7.82
CA PHE A 182 -0.63 -8.62 -8.94
C PHE A 182 -1.62 -7.50 -9.31
N SER A 183 -1.60 -7.02 -10.57
CA SER A 183 -2.36 -5.84 -11.02
C SER A 183 -3.63 -6.13 -11.82
N ILE A 184 -3.90 -7.40 -12.14
CA ILE A 184 -4.92 -7.75 -13.14
C ILE A 184 -6.35 -7.47 -12.68
N VAL A 185 -6.62 -7.56 -11.38
CA VAL A 185 -7.95 -7.32 -10.80
C VAL A 185 -8.32 -5.84 -10.92
N ASP A 186 -7.48 -4.94 -10.41
CA ASP A 186 -7.59 -3.49 -10.64
C ASP A 186 -7.72 -3.13 -12.13
N SER A 187 -6.84 -3.69 -12.96
CA SER A 187 -6.85 -3.42 -14.42
C SER A 187 -8.19 -3.77 -15.08
N MET A 188 -8.82 -4.88 -14.68
CA MET A 188 -10.16 -5.25 -15.18
C MET A 188 -11.25 -4.39 -14.54
N GLY A 189 -11.09 -4.00 -13.27
CA GLY A 189 -11.96 -3.08 -12.55
C GLY A 189 -12.08 -1.74 -13.25
N HIS A 190 -10.96 -1.09 -13.59
CA HIS A 190 -10.97 0.17 -14.34
C HIS A 190 -11.67 0.05 -15.69
N ARG A 191 -11.34 -1.01 -16.45
CA ARG A 191 -11.80 -1.15 -17.84
C ARG A 191 -13.27 -1.53 -17.98
N PHE A 192 -13.79 -2.32 -17.05
CA PHE A 192 -15.12 -2.94 -17.19
C PHE A 192 -16.06 -2.69 -16.01
N GLY A 193 -15.56 -2.10 -14.92
CA GLY A 193 -16.29 -1.89 -13.68
C GLY A 193 -16.18 -3.08 -12.70
N PRO A 194 -16.29 -2.83 -11.39
CA PRO A 194 -16.12 -3.81 -10.30
C PRO A 194 -17.17 -4.94 -10.28
N ASN A 195 -18.26 -4.80 -11.03
CA ASN A 195 -19.33 -5.80 -11.11
C ASN A 195 -19.27 -6.66 -12.38
N SER A 196 -18.23 -6.50 -13.20
CA SER A 196 -18.13 -7.15 -14.51
C SER A 196 -17.72 -8.62 -14.44
N LYS A 197 -18.06 -9.39 -15.49
CA LYS A 197 -17.57 -10.77 -15.67
C LYS A 197 -16.05 -10.84 -15.84
N GLN A 198 -15.41 -9.76 -16.31
CA GLN A 198 -13.97 -9.65 -16.48
C GLN A 198 -13.26 -9.56 -15.14
N VAL A 199 -13.81 -8.79 -14.19
CA VAL A 199 -13.31 -8.77 -12.80
C VAL A 199 -13.47 -10.15 -12.17
N LYS A 200 -14.63 -10.80 -12.33
CA LYS A 200 -14.82 -12.19 -11.88
C LYS A 200 -13.73 -13.12 -12.42
N GLY A 201 -13.47 -13.09 -13.73
CA GLY A 201 -12.43 -13.92 -14.36
C GLY A 201 -11.02 -13.60 -13.86
N ALA A 202 -10.71 -12.33 -13.62
CA ALA A 202 -9.42 -11.91 -13.05
C ALA A 202 -9.24 -12.40 -11.60
N VAL A 203 -10.28 -12.28 -10.78
CA VAL A 203 -10.27 -12.77 -9.39
C VAL A 203 -10.07 -14.28 -9.35
N GLN A 204 -10.83 -15.05 -10.16
CA GLN A 204 -10.68 -16.50 -10.22
C GLN A 204 -9.29 -16.94 -10.75
N HIS A 205 -8.70 -16.18 -11.67
CA HIS A 205 -7.34 -16.45 -12.13
C HIS A 205 -6.29 -16.22 -11.04
N ILE A 206 -6.40 -15.12 -10.28
CA ILE A 206 -5.48 -14.85 -9.16
C ILE A 206 -5.70 -15.86 -8.03
N ASP A 207 -6.94 -16.20 -7.71
CA ASP A 207 -7.28 -17.22 -6.72
C ASP A 207 -6.53 -18.54 -6.96
N GLN A 208 -6.52 -19.03 -8.21
CA GLN A 208 -5.76 -20.23 -8.58
C GLN A 208 -4.25 -20.09 -8.32
N LEU A 209 -3.66 -18.95 -8.66
CA LEU A 209 -2.23 -18.70 -8.47
C LEU A 209 -1.85 -18.57 -6.98
N ILE A 210 -2.72 -17.95 -6.18
CA ILE A 210 -2.53 -17.82 -4.74
C ILE A 210 -2.71 -19.17 -4.04
N GLY A 211 -3.67 -19.99 -4.47
CA GLY A 211 -3.81 -21.37 -4.01
C GLY A 211 -2.57 -22.21 -4.31
N GLU A 212 -2.03 -22.10 -5.52
CA GLU A 212 -0.78 -22.75 -5.89
C GLU A 212 0.40 -22.26 -5.03
N LEU A 213 0.55 -20.94 -4.85
CA LEU A 213 1.57 -20.38 -3.98
C LEU A 213 1.45 -20.97 -2.56
N TRP A 214 0.25 -20.96 -1.97
CA TRP A 214 0.02 -21.49 -0.64
C TRP A 214 0.37 -22.97 -0.52
N GLN A 215 -0.05 -23.80 -1.48
CA GLN A 215 0.30 -25.22 -1.49
C GLN A 215 1.82 -25.43 -1.58
N ARG A 216 2.52 -24.65 -2.41
CA ARG A 216 3.97 -24.77 -2.58
C ARG A 216 4.73 -24.28 -1.37
N LEU A 217 4.28 -23.21 -0.70
CA LEU A 217 4.84 -22.76 0.57
C LEU A 217 4.77 -23.85 1.64
N ASN A 218 3.67 -24.61 1.72
CA ASN A 218 3.50 -25.66 2.73
C ASN A 218 4.19 -26.99 2.39
N ASN A 219 4.46 -27.27 1.11
CA ASN A 219 4.95 -28.59 0.67
C ASN A 219 6.39 -28.57 0.14
N GLU A 220 6.90 -27.41 -0.28
CA GLU A 220 8.22 -27.29 -0.92
C GLU A 220 9.22 -26.48 -0.11
N ILE A 221 8.79 -25.78 0.95
CA ILE A 221 9.62 -24.92 1.79
C ILE A 221 9.60 -25.51 3.21
N ASP A 222 10.79 -25.78 3.75
CA ASP A 222 10.94 -26.41 5.07
C ASP A 222 10.88 -25.38 6.22
N GLU A 223 11.09 -24.09 5.89
CA GLU A 223 11.13 -22.99 6.85
C GLU A 223 9.73 -22.46 7.21
N PRO A 224 9.55 -21.91 8.43
CA PRO A 224 8.30 -21.29 8.83
C PRO A 224 8.00 -20.03 8.00
N VAL A 225 6.99 -20.12 7.12
CA VAL A 225 6.53 -19.01 6.28
C VAL A 225 5.16 -18.51 6.72
N ASN A 226 5.07 -17.20 6.96
CA ASN A 226 3.83 -16.48 7.19
C ASN A 226 3.42 -15.77 5.90
N LEU A 227 2.33 -16.23 5.28
CA LEU A 227 1.73 -15.60 4.11
C LEU A 227 0.78 -14.50 4.58
N ILE A 228 0.98 -13.28 4.07
CA ILE A 228 0.08 -12.14 4.27
C ILE A 228 -0.44 -11.71 2.89
N LEU A 229 -1.75 -11.79 2.68
CA LEU A 229 -2.43 -11.27 1.50
C LEU A 229 -3.07 -9.93 1.84
N VAL A 230 -2.80 -8.94 0.99
CA VAL A 230 -3.36 -7.60 1.11
C VAL A 230 -3.91 -7.11 -0.22
N SER A 231 -4.72 -6.06 -0.16
CA SER A 231 -4.88 -5.15 -1.29
C SER A 231 -4.72 -3.72 -0.81
N ASP A 232 -4.31 -2.86 -1.72
CA ASP A 232 -4.05 -1.45 -1.48
C ASP A 232 -5.33 -0.61 -1.38
N HIS A 233 -6.38 -0.98 -2.11
CA HIS A 233 -7.71 -0.40 -2.06
C HIS A 233 -8.76 -1.33 -2.68
N GLY A 234 -10.02 -0.93 -2.55
CA GLY A 234 -11.15 -1.50 -3.30
C GLY A 234 -11.38 -0.81 -4.65
N MET A 235 -12.64 -0.79 -5.10
CA MET A 235 -13.05 -0.26 -6.41
C MET A 235 -14.54 0.14 -6.42
N SER A 236 -14.83 1.30 -6.99
CA SER A 236 -16.19 1.84 -7.18
C SER A 236 -16.52 2.01 -8.67
N GLU A 237 -17.81 1.92 -9.01
CA GLU A 237 -18.29 2.22 -10.38
C GLU A 237 -18.21 3.71 -10.70
N ILE A 238 -17.92 4.01 -11.97
CA ILE A 238 -17.97 5.38 -12.50
C ILE A 238 -18.77 5.40 -13.79
N THR A 239 -19.35 6.57 -14.09
CA THR A 239 -20.10 6.77 -15.34
C THR A 239 -19.55 7.93 -16.15
N ALA A 240 -19.45 7.76 -17.46
CA ALA A 240 -18.99 8.78 -18.40
C ALA A 240 -19.87 10.05 -18.35
N ALA A 241 -21.18 9.86 -18.15
CA ALA A 241 -22.16 10.93 -18.08
C ALA A 241 -21.97 11.83 -16.85
N ALA A 242 -21.47 11.28 -15.73
CA ALA A 242 -21.21 12.03 -14.51
C ALA A 242 -19.84 12.71 -14.48
N MET A 243 -19.00 12.56 -15.52
CA MET A 243 -17.64 13.10 -15.49
C MET A 243 -17.62 14.63 -15.62
N ILE A 244 -17.05 15.29 -14.61
CA ILE A 244 -16.83 16.73 -14.56
C ILE A 244 -15.72 17.11 -15.55
N GLU A 245 -15.96 18.08 -16.43
CA GLU A 245 -14.93 18.60 -17.34
C GLU A 245 -14.01 19.57 -16.58
N PRO A 246 -12.72 19.27 -16.35
CA PRO A 246 -11.85 20.15 -15.57
C PRO A 246 -11.72 21.56 -16.14
N LYS A 247 -11.83 21.72 -17.46
CA LYS A 247 -11.78 23.04 -18.11
C LYS A 247 -12.98 23.93 -17.78
N SER A 248 -14.06 23.37 -17.23
CA SER A 248 -15.20 24.14 -16.74
C SER A 248 -14.96 24.80 -15.38
N LEU A 249 -13.91 24.39 -14.66
CA LEU A 249 -13.57 24.96 -13.37
C LEU A 249 -12.94 26.36 -13.56
N PRO A 250 -13.32 27.38 -12.76
CA PRO A 250 -12.89 28.76 -12.93
C PRO A 250 -11.46 29.00 -12.39
N ILE A 251 -10.51 28.15 -12.77
CA ILE A 251 -9.12 28.16 -12.28
C ILE A 251 -8.26 28.97 -13.26
N ASN A 252 -7.55 29.96 -12.72
CA ASN A 252 -6.60 30.75 -13.49
C ASN A 252 -5.23 30.03 -13.56
N PRO A 253 -4.76 29.55 -14.72
CA PRO A 253 -3.50 28.82 -14.82
C PRO A 253 -2.25 29.69 -14.62
N GLN A 254 -2.39 31.03 -14.73
CA GLN A 254 -1.33 31.96 -14.34
C GLN A 254 -1.20 32.09 -12.83
N LEU A 255 -2.18 31.68 -12.04
CA LEU A 255 -2.10 31.69 -10.58
C LEU A 255 -1.92 30.27 -10.03
N PHE A 256 -2.52 29.26 -10.65
CA PHE A 256 -2.52 27.91 -10.09
C PHE A 256 -1.87 26.88 -11.02
N GLU A 257 -1.15 25.93 -10.42
CA GLU A 257 -0.78 24.66 -11.01
C GLU A 257 -1.83 23.61 -10.61
N THR A 258 -2.15 22.67 -11.50
CA THR A 258 -3.23 21.70 -11.24
C THR A 258 -2.84 20.29 -11.60
N VAL A 259 -3.25 19.33 -10.77
CA VAL A 259 -3.09 17.90 -11.05
C VAL A 259 -4.45 17.22 -10.96
N ASN A 260 -4.84 16.54 -12.04
CA ASN A 260 -6.06 15.74 -12.08
C ASN A 260 -5.75 14.29 -11.69
N SER A 261 -6.23 13.85 -10.52
CA SER A 261 -6.12 12.47 -10.04
C SER A 261 -7.44 11.69 -10.19
N GLN A 262 -8.29 12.12 -11.11
CA GLN A 262 -9.58 11.54 -11.49
C GLN A 262 -10.66 11.63 -10.40
N THR A 263 -10.45 11.08 -9.20
CA THR A 263 -11.39 11.21 -8.07
C THR A 263 -11.17 12.51 -7.28
N ARG A 264 -9.97 13.09 -7.45
CA ARG A 264 -9.57 14.35 -6.85
C ARG A 264 -9.00 15.30 -7.89
N PHE A 265 -9.22 16.59 -7.70
CA PHE A 265 -8.57 17.64 -8.46
C PHE A 265 -7.74 18.52 -7.51
N LEU A 266 -6.42 18.47 -7.69
CA LEU A 266 -5.45 19.10 -6.80
C LEU A 266 -5.05 20.46 -7.38
N ILE A 267 -5.16 21.52 -6.57
CA ILE A 267 -4.89 22.90 -7.02
C ILE A 267 -3.81 23.50 -6.12
N TYR A 268 -2.65 23.77 -6.71
CA TYR A 268 -1.46 24.29 -6.06
C TYR A 268 -1.28 25.77 -6.41
N PRO A 269 -1.00 26.63 -5.42
CA PRO A 269 -0.65 28.03 -5.69
C PRO A 269 0.72 28.09 -6.37
N ARG A 270 0.85 28.92 -7.40
CA ARG A 270 2.17 29.35 -7.90
C ARG A 270 2.75 30.44 -6.98
N SER A 271 4.03 30.76 -7.14
CA SER A 271 4.75 31.73 -6.31
C SER A 271 4.12 33.14 -6.26
N GLN A 272 3.43 33.56 -7.32
CA GLN A 272 2.70 34.83 -7.40
C GLN A 272 1.29 34.82 -6.77
N THR A 273 0.81 33.66 -6.32
CA THR A 273 -0.56 33.53 -5.80
C THR A 273 -0.65 34.09 -4.40
N THR A 274 -1.62 34.98 -4.16
CA THR A 274 -1.86 35.52 -2.82
C THR A 274 -2.88 34.67 -2.06
N PRO A 275 -2.91 34.72 -0.71
CA PRO A 275 -4.00 34.11 0.07
C PRO A 275 -5.39 34.60 -0.35
N GLU A 276 -5.51 35.87 -0.77
CA GLU A 276 -6.77 36.43 -1.26
C GLU A 276 -7.22 35.77 -2.57
N ASP A 277 -6.30 35.41 -3.47
CA ASP A 277 -6.61 34.68 -4.70
C ASP A 277 -7.13 33.27 -4.43
N ILE A 278 -6.57 32.59 -3.42
CA ILE A 278 -7.03 31.27 -2.97
C ILE A 278 -8.47 31.36 -2.46
N GLU A 279 -8.78 32.32 -1.58
CA GLU A 279 -10.13 32.51 -1.03
C GLU A 279 -11.14 32.96 -2.10
N LYS A 280 -10.72 33.80 -3.05
CA LYS A 280 -11.53 34.14 -4.24
C LYS A 280 -11.86 32.89 -5.06
N LEU A 281 -10.89 32.00 -5.27
CA LEU A 281 -11.11 30.75 -6.01
C LEU A 281 -12.05 29.81 -5.24
N LYS A 282 -11.84 29.60 -3.94
CA LYS A 282 -12.76 28.81 -3.09
C LYS A 282 -14.20 29.34 -3.14
N THR A 283 -14.37 30.66 -3.09
CA THR A 283 -15.68 31.30 -3.19
C THR A 283 -16.34 31.01 -4.54
N LYS A 284 -15.60 31.18 -5.64
CA LYS A 284 -16.09 30.90 -7.01
C LYS A 284 -16.49 29.43 -7.17
N LEU A 285 -15.64 28.51 -6.75
CA LEU A 285 -15.90 27.07 -6.77
C LEU A 285 -17.12 26.69 -5.92
N SER A 286 -17.26 27.33 -4.76
CA SER A 286 -18.37 27.07 -3.84
C SER A 286 -19.71 27.53 -4.41
N ALA A 287 -19.72 28.62 -5.17
CA ALA A 287 -20.90 29.23 -5.78
C ALA A 287 -21.31 28.60 -7.13
N MET A 288 -20.57 27.62 -7.65
CA MET A 288 -20.93 26.94 -8.90
C MET A 288 -22.27 26.19 -8.72
N PRO A 289 -23.24 26.38 -9.64
CA PRO A 289 -24.51 25.64 -9.61
C PRO A 289 -24.28 24.15 -9.93
N GLU A 290 -25.09 23.28 -9.32
CA GLU A 290 -25.13 21.84 -9.63
C GLU A 290 -23.75 21.13 -9.57
N LYS A 291 -22.87 21.57 -8.66
CA LYS A 291 -21.55 20.94 -8.47
C LYS A 291 -21.69 19.52 -7.91
N SER A 292 -21.04 18.57 -8.58
CA SER A 292 -20.92 17.18 -8.13
C SER A 292 -19.58 16.90 -7.44
N PHE A 293 -18.94 17.95 -6.94
CA PHE A 293 -17.68 17.91 -6.19
C PHE A 293 -17.81 18.75 -4.93
N TYR A 294 -16.95 18.49 -3.96
CA TYR A 294 -16.82 19.26 -2.73
C TYR A 294 -15.37 19.74 -2.55
N ILE A 295 -15.18 20.81 -1.78
CA ILE A 295 -13.83 21.23 -1.35
C ILE A 295 -13.55 20.47 -0.06
N GLU A 296 -12.44 19.74 -0.03
CA GLU A 296 -12.03 18.98 1.16
C GLU A 296 -11.86 19.91 2.38
N PRO A 297 -12.59 19.68 3.48
CA PRO A 297 -12.43 20.48 4.68
C PRO A 297 -11.05 20.24 5.32
N PRO A 298 -10.36 21.29 5.81
CA PRO A 298 -9.07 21.13 6.46
C PRO A 298 -9.08 20.16 7.66
N SER A 299 -10.16 20.14 8.45
CA SER A 299 -10.29 19.22 9.60
C SER A 299 -10.35 17.75 9.16
N VAL A 300 -11.11 17.46 8.09
CA VAL A 300 -11.21 16.11 7.51
C VAL A 300 -9.85 15.66 6.97
N LEU A 301 -9.14 16.55 6.28
CA LEU A 301 -7.79 16.25 5.78
C LEU A 301 -6.82 15.92 6.93
N THR A 302 -6.87 16.66 8.05
CA THR A 302 -6.05 16.37 9.23
C THR A 302 -6.40 15.01 9.84
N GLU A 303 -7.69 14.68 10.00
CA GLU A 303 -8.14 13.37 10.50
C GLU A 303 -7.69 12.21 9.60
N LEU A 304 -7.61 12.46 8.28
CA LEU A 304 -7.13 11.49 7.29
C LEU A 304 -5.60 11.42 7.17
N GLY A 305 -4.85 12.09 8.05
CA GLY A 305 -3.39 12.06 8.05
C GLY A 305 -2.72 12.91 6.97
N VAL A 306 -3.45 13.85 6.35
CA VAL A 306 -2.91 14.78 5.35
C VAL A 306 -2.23 15.97 6.07
N GLY A 307 -0.95 15.78 6.36
CA GLY A 307 -0.07 16.79 6.93
C GLY A 307 0.26 17.94 5.97
N ASP A 308 0.64 19.09 6.54
CA ASP A 308 1.15 20.24 5.79
C ASP A 308 2.54 19.97 5.19
N GLY A 309 2.84 20.63 4.07
CA GLY A 309 4.12 20.49 3.39
C GLY A 309 4.07 20.95 1.93
N PRO A 310 5.20 20.91 1.21
CA PRO A 310 5.31 21.42 -0.16
C PRO A 310 4.47 20.63 -1.18
N ARG A 311 4.01 19.44 -0.81
CA ARG A 311 3.18 18.56 -1.65
C ARG A 311 1.67 18.67 -1.37
N LYS A 312 1.28 19.44 -0.34
CA LYS A 312 -0.14 19.67 0.00
C LYS A 312 -0.72 20.77 -0.88
N PRO A 313 -1.76 20.50 -1.69
CA PRO A 313 -2.46 21.53 -2.46
C PRO A 313 -3.14 22.54 -1.54
N ALA A 314 -3.32 23.79 -2.01
CA ALA A 314 -4.10 24.78 -1.28
C ALA A 314 -5.61 24.48 -1.32
N ILE A 315 -6.06 23.81 -2.38
CA ILE A 315 -7.45 23.36 -2.54
C ILE A 315 -7.42 21.94 -3.11
N ILE A 316 -8.15 21.03 -2.47
CA ILE A 316 -8.43 19.69 -2.99
C ILE A 316 -9.93 19.64 -3.28
N LEU A 317 -10.29 19.35 -4.53
CA LEU A 317 -11.66 19.02 -4.87
C LEU A 317 -11.83 17.50 -4.81
N GLY A 318 -12.70 17.04 -3.92
CA GLY A 318 -13.12 15.65 -3.81
C GLY A 318 -14.42 15.39 -4.56
N THR A 319 -14.65 14.14 -4.92
CA THR A 319 -15.91 13.65 -5.50
C THR A 319 -16.33 12.40 -4.76
N ASP A 320 -17.59 12.01 -4.88
CA ASP A 320 -18.08 10.70 -4.47
C ASP A 320 -18.44 9.88 -5.72
N ALA A 321 -18.32 8.56 -5.65
CA ALA A 321 -18.76 7.68 -6.74
C ALA A 321 -20.25 7.91 -7.04
N PRO A 322 -20.69 7.88 -8.33
CA PRO A 322 -19.94 7.49 -9.52
C PRO A 322 -19.23 8.65 -10.24
N VAL A 323 -19.08 9.80 -9.58
CA VAL A 323 -18.55 11.03 -10.18
C VAL A 323 -17.03 11.00 -10.21
N THR A 324 -16.44 11.53 -11.28
CA THR A 324 -15.00 11.77 -11.42
C THR A 324 -14.75 13.03 -12.24
N PHE A 325 -13.52 13.54 -12.19
CA PHE A 325 -12.98 14.51 -13.13
C PHE A 325 -12.50 13.79 -14.39
N ALA A 326 -12.98 14.25 -15.55
CA ALA A 326 -12.63 13.67 -16.83
C ALA A 326 -11.13 13.81 -17.13
N THR A 327 -10.49 12.71 -17.54
CA THR A 327 -9.10 12.69 -18.04
C THR A 327 -9.03 12.61 -19.56
N ARG A 328 -10.20 12.51 -20.22
CA ARG A 328 -10.36 12.29 -21.66
C ARG A 328 -11.48 13.17 -22.22
N PRO A 329 -11.39 13.56 -23.50
CA PRO A 329 -12.46 14.31 -24.16
C PRO A 329 -13.76 13.50 -24.23
N PRO A 330 -14.94 14.16 -24.28
CA PRO A 330 -16.25 13.53 -24.15
C PRO A 330 -16.47 12.27 -24.99
N GLU A 331 -16.04 12.27 -26.26
CA GLU A 331 -16.20 11.16 -27.21
C GLU A 331 -15.36 9.91 -26.89
N LYS A 332 -14.40 10.02 -25.96
CA LYS A 332 -13.54 8.92 -25.49
C LYS A 332 -13.80 8.52 -24.04
N ARG A 333 -14.78 9.15 -23.38
CA ARG A 333 -15.17 8.79 -22.02
C ARG A 333 -15.93 7.47 -22.04
N SER A 334 -15.75 6.67 -21.00
CA SER A 334 -16.42 5.39 -20.83
C SER A 334 -16.78 5.20 -19.36
N ASP A 335 -17.84 4.44 -19.13
CA ASP A 335 -18.11 3.86 -17.81
C ASP A 335 -16.99 2.88 -17.45
N GLY A 336 -16.90 2.52 -16.17
CA GLY A 336 -15.88 1.60 -15.69
C GLY A 336 -15.79 1.61 -14.18
N GLY A 337 -14.58 1.42 -13.68
CA GLY A 337 -14.25 1.53 -12.27
C GLY A 337 -13.21 2.62 -12.01
N THR A 338 -13.18 3.12 -10.77
CA THR A 338 -12.03 3.84 -10.23
C THR A 338 -11.96 3.66 -8.72
N HIS A 339 -10.85 4.13 -8.16
CA HIS A 339 -10.58 4.23 -6.74
C HIS A 339 -9.90 5.59 -6.44
N GLY A 340 -9.72 5.90 -5.16
CA GLY A 340 -9.16 7.17 -4.68
C GLY A 340 -10.17 8.09 -3.97
N TYR A 341 -11.35 7.57 -3.66
CA TYR A 341 -12.38 8.22 -2.85
C TYR A 341 -12.03 8.18 -1.36
N HIS A 342 -12.86 8.81 -0.52
CA HIS A 342 -12.86 8.54 0.92
C HIS A 342 -13.13 7.06 1.21
N SER A 343 -12.57 6.57 2.31
CA SER A 343 -12.64 5.16 2.66
C SER A 343 -14.05 4.74 3.14
N GLN A 344 -14.87 4.31 2.18
CA GLN A 344 -16.12 3.57 2.38
C GLN A 344 -15.88 2.08 2.16
N ARG A 345 -16.89 1.22 2.40
CA ARG A 345 -16.74 -0.25 2.23
C ARG A 345 -16.27 -0.64 0.83
N GLU A 346 -16.67 0.10 -0.20
CA GLU A 346 -16.23 -0.15 -1.56
C GLU A 346 -14.74 0.12 -1.79
N MET A 347 -14.12 0.94 -0.95
CA MET A 347 -12.68 1.22 -0.95
C MET A 347 -11.90 0.28 -0.03
N ASP A 348 -12.57 -0.55 0.78
CA ASP A 348 -11.88 -1.52 1.61
C ASP A 348 -11.22 -2.59 0.75
N GLY A 349 -9.96 -2.86 1.09
CA GLY A 349 -9.20 -3.99 0.61
C GLY A 349 -9.38 -5.24 1.47
N ILE A 350 -8.56 -6.25 1.20
CA ILE A 350 -8.46 -7.46 2.02
C ILE A 350 -7.22 -7.41 2.92
N PHE A 351 -7.31 -8.05 4.08
CA PHE A 351 -6.15 -8.52 4.85
C PHE A 351 -6.44 -9.96 5.27
N ILE A 352 -5.55 -10.87 4.87
CA ILE A 352 -5.57 -12.28 5.28
C ILE A 352 -4.15 -12.65 5.67
N ALA A 353 -3.98 -13.34 6.79
CA ALA A 353 -2.68 -13.84 7.23
C ALA A 353 -2.79 -15.30 7.67
N ALA A 354 -1.87 -16.15 7.20
CA ALA A 354 -1.80 -17.57 7.56
C ALA A 354 -0.34 -18.02 7.66
N GLY A 355 -0.01 -18.76 8.73
CA GLY A 355 1.37 -19.21 8.96
C GLY A 355 1.61 -19.60 10.42
N PRO A 356 2.78 -20.19 10.71
CA PRO A 356 3.12 -20.73 12.02
C PRO A 356 3.40 -19.68 13.09
N GLY A 357 3.72 -18.44 12.71
CA GLY A 357 3.95 -17.33 13.64
C GLY A 357 2.67 -16.59 14.07
N LEU A 358 1.49 -17.11 13.72
CA LEU A 358 0.21 -16.42 13.87
C LEU A 358 -0.73 -17.12 14.86
N ASN A 359 -1.32 -16.34 15.75
CA ASN A 359 -2.50 -16.74 16.51
C ASN A 359 -3.76 -16.64 15.63
N THR A 360 -4.24 -17.79 15.16
CA THR A 360 -5.38 -17.86 14.22
C THR A 360 -6.75 -17.73 14.88
N GLN A 361 -6.82 -17.62 16.21
CA GLN A 361 -8.09 -17.50 16.94
C GLN A 361 -8.53 -16.05 17.17
N ALA A 362 -7.71 -15.07 16.79
CA ALA A 362 -8.00 -13.67 16.99
C ALA A 362 -9.09 -13.16 16.04
N GLU A 363 -10.05 -12.39 16.57
CA GLU A 363 -10.97 -11.62 15.74
C GLU A 363 -10.29 -10.33 15.27
N LEU A 364 -10.36 -10.05 13.96
CA LEU A 364 -9.82 -8.82 13.37
C LEU A 364 -10.95 -7.93 12.84
N PRO A 365 -11.30 -6.84 13.54
CA PRO A 365 -12.20 -5.84 12.99
C PRO A 365 -11.55 -5.15 11.78
N ARG A 366 -12.34 -4.32 11.09
CA ARG A 366 -11.85 -3.43 10.03
C ARG A 366 -10.76 -2.48 10.59
N PHE A 367 -9.60 -2.39 9.95
CA PHE A 367 -8.46 -1.59 10.44
C PHE A 367 -7.64 -0.91 9.32
N SER A 368 -6.81 0.09 9.65
CA SER A 368 -5.99 0.85 8.69
C SER A 368 -4.71 0.13 8.24
N ASN A 369 -4.39 0.22 6.95
CA ASN A 369 -3.26 -0.51 6.36
C ASN A 369 -1.87 -0.11 6.90
N ILE A 370 -1.74 1.05 7.54
CA ILE A 370 -0.50 1.48 8.21
C ILE A 370 -0.10 0.57 9.38
N HIS A 371 -1.03 -0.19 9.95
CA HIS A 371 -0.76 -1.09 11.08
C HIS A 371 -0.02 -2.38 10.64
N ILE A 372 0.07 -2.66 9.33
CA ILE A 372 0.71 -3.87 8.81
C ILE A 372 2.23 -3.82 8.96
N TYR A 373 2.85 -2.65 8.75
CA TYR A 373 4.30 -2.49 8.86
C TYR A 373 4.86 -2.84 10.25
N PRO A 374 4.36 -2.27 11.38
CA PRO A 374 4.86 -2.64 12.70
C PRO A 374 4.62 -4.13 13.01
N PHE A 375 3.49 -4.68 12.55
CA PHE A 375 3.20 -6.11 12.69
C PHE A 375 4.22 -6.99 11.97
N MET A 376 4.57 -6.68 10.72
CA MET A 376 5.62 -7.40 9.99
C MET A 376 6.97 -7.27 10.69
N ALA A 377 7.31 -6.07 11.19
CA ALA A 377 8.56 -5.86 11.92
C ALA A 377 8.62 -6.74 13.18
N GLN A 378 7.53 -6.82 13.94
CA GLN A 378 7.43 -7.69 15.13
C GLN A 378 7.55 -9.18 14.76
N LEU A 379 6.83 -9.66 13.74
CA LEU A 379 6.93 -11.04 13.26
C LEU A 379 8.37 -11.41 12.86
N LEU A 380 9.08 -10.49 12.21
CA LEU A 380 10.43 -10.71 11.71
C LEU A 380 11.53 -10.48 12.77
N GLY A 381 11.17 -10.00 13.97
CA GLY A 381 12.11 -9.60 15.01
C GLY A 381 12.97 -8.38 14.65
N LEU A 382 12.43 -7.46 13.84
CA LEU A 382 13.11 -6.24 13.38
C LEU A 382 12.83 -5.05 14.31
N GLU A 383 13.86 -4.30 14.66
CA GLU A 383 13.72 -3.04 15.39
C GLU A 383 13.32 -1.91 14.44
N LEU A 384 12.27 -1.15 14.77
CA LEU A 384 11.86 0.01 13.98
C LEU A 384 12.89 1.14 14.10
N MET A 385 13.47 1.56 12.96
CA MET A 385 14.51 2.60 12.93
C MET A 385 13.97 4.03 12.68
N THR A 386 12.69 4.16 12.35
CA THR A 386 12.03 5.42 12.02
C THR A 386 10.71 5.53 12.77
N LYS A 387 10.28 6.77 13.04
CA LYS A 387 8.93 7.01 13.54
C LYS A 387 7.90 6.56 12.48
N ILE A 388 6.90 5.84 12.94
CA ILE A 388 5.75 5.40 12.13
C ILE A 388 4.46 6.02 12.67
N ASP A 389 3.40 5.97 11.87
CA ASP A 389 2.05 6.37 12.26
C ASP A 389 1.21 5.16 12.68
N GLY A 390 1.56 3.96 12.19
CA GLY A 390 0.93 2.71 12.54
C GLY A 390 1.09 2.36 14.02
N ASP A 391 -0.02 2.00 14.65
CA ASP A 391 -0.09 1.46 16.01
C ASP A 391 0.20 -0.07 16.00
N PRO A 392 1.25 -0.55 16.69
CA PRO A 392 1.56 -1.98 16.80
C PRO A 392 0.51 -2.80 17.56
N GLU A 393 -0.28 -2.17 18.45
CA GLU A 393 -1.24 -2.88 19.30
C GLU A 393 -2.45 -3.42 18.51
N VAL A 394 -2.72 -2.86 17.32
CA VAL A 394 -3.87 -3.24 16.48
C VAL A 394 -3.78 -4.69 16.00
N LEU A 395 -2.58 -5.15 15.65
CA LEU A 395 -2.34 -6.50 15.15
C LEU A 395 -1.54 -7.37 16.13
N ALA A 396 -1.17 -6.84 17.30
CA ALA A 396 -0.54 -7.60 18.37
C ALA A 396 -1.30 -8.90 18.75
N PRO A 397 -2.65 -8.96 18.73
CA PRO A 397 -3.36 -10.21 19.00
C PRO A 397 -3.07 -11.35 18.02
N LEU A 398 -2.53 -11.05 16.83
CA LEU A 398 -2.14 -12.04 15.82
C LEU A 398 -0.76 -12.63 16.06
N LEU A 399 0.08 -12.00 16.87
CA LEU A 399 1.40 -12.54 17.17
C LEU A 399 1.23 -13.74 18.09
N ASP A 400 1.74 -14.90 17.69
CA ASP A 400 1.84 -16.02 18.61
C ASP A 400 2.97 -15.73 19.62
N ASN A 401 2.64 -15.67 20.91
CA ASN A 401 3.58 -15.39 21.99
C ASN A 401 4.11 -16.66 22.68
N ASN A 402 3.94 -17.83 22.03
CA ASN A 402 4.27 -19.13 22.61
C ASN A 402 5.78 -19.41 22.69
#